data_AF-A0A327KQW9-F1
#
_entry.id   AF-A0A327KQW9-F1
#
_cell.length_a   1.000
_cell.length_b   1.000
_cell.length_c   1.000
_cell.angle_alpha   90.00
_cell.angle_beta   90.00
_cell.angle_gamma   90.00
#
_symmetry.space_group_name_H-M   'P 1'
#
loop_
_entity.id
_entity.type
_entity.pdbx_description
1 polymer ?
#
loop_
_entity_poly.entity_id
_entity_poly.type
_entity_poly.pdbx_seq_one_letter_code
_entity_poly.pdbx_strand_id
1 'polypeptide(L)'
;MPALQRRIGATALLPDEFRAGLERRVRQATGLLLVGLAMLCTAALVTWSVKDPSLSHATSAPVRNLLGVPGAIAADLFMQLFGLATLALVGPVAAWGWRLANQRRFDREKWRVLAWAIGAPLAAGFVACLPRSAAWPLPSGLGGVVGDWLVRG
;
A
#
# COMPACT_ATOMS: atom_id res chain seq x y z
N MET A 1 -54.99 -1.19 22.03
CA MET A 1 -54.46 0.07 21.46
C MET A 1 -52.93 -0.02 21.41
N PRO A 2 -52.30 -0.26 20.24
CA PRO A 2 -50.85 -0.27 20.11
C PRO A 2 -50.37 1.15 19.79
N ALA A 3 -50.08 1.93 20.83
CA ALA A 3 -49.34 3.17 20.70
C ALA A 3 -47.84 2.87 20.78
N LEU A 4 -47.04 3.65 20.04
CA LEU A 4 -45.58 3.76 20.11
C LEU A 4 -44.74 2.78 19.27
N GLN A 5 -45.14 2.54 18.01
CA GLN A 5 -44.23 2.10 16.96
C GLN A 5 -43.81 3.27 16.07
N ARG A 6 -43.12 4.27 16.65
CA ARG A 6 -42.49 5.36 15.90
C ARG A 6 -41.04 5.53 16.34
N ARG A 7 -40.23 4.51 16.08
CA ARG A 7 -38.81 4.72 15.83
C ARG A 7 -38.69 5.44 14.48
N ILE A 8 -38.90 6.75 14.49
CA ILE A 8 -38.52 7.60 13.36
C ILE A 8 -36.99 7.56 13.35
N GLY A 9 -36.44 6.59 12.63
CA GLY A 9 -35.00 6.48 12.45
C GLY A 9 -34.52 7.75 11.77
N ALA A 10 -33.44 8.34 12.29
CA ALA A 10 -32.71 9.42 11.64
C ALA A 10 -32.35 9.11 10.16
N THR A 11 -32.39 7.83 9.79
CA THR A 11 -32.27 7.28 8.44
C THR A 11 -33.41 7.65 7.48
N ALA A 12 -34.58 8.07 7.96
CA ALA A 12 -35.73 8.45 7.12
C ALA A 12 -35.74 9.94 6.72
N LEU A 13 -34.89 10.77 7.34
CA LEU A 13 -34.86 12.23 7.14
C LEU A 13 -33.85 12.69 6.08
N LEU A 14 -32.95 11.82 5.62
CA LEU A 14 -32.03 12.11 4.53
C LEU A 14 -32.60 11.54 3.23
N PRO A 15 -32.99 12.39 2.26
CA PRO A 15 -33.47 11.91 0.96
C PRO A 15 -32.42 11.00 0.33
N ASP A 16 -32.86 9.92 -0.32
CA ASP A 16 -31.97 8.90 -0.91
C ASP A 16 -30.94 9.52 -1.88
N GLU A 17 -31.28 10.64 -2.51
CA GLU A 17 -30.40 11.43 -3.37
C GLU A 17 -29.18 12.01 -2.63
N PHE A 18 -29.37 12.52 -1.40
CA PHE A 18 -28.27 13.02 -0.58
C PHE A 18 -27.35 11.88 -0.14
N ARG A 19 -27.93 10.72 0.20
CA ARG A 19 -27.15 9.53 0.58
C ARG A 19 -26.29 9.04 -0.58
N ALA A 20 -26.88 8.87 -1.76
CA ALA A 20 -26.16 8.46 -2.96
C ALA A 20 -25.08 9.48 -3.37
N GLY A 21 -25.37 10.78 -3.19
CA GLY A 21 -24.39 11.86 -3.37
C GLY A 21 -23.20 11.75 -2.41
N LEU A 22 -23.47 11.54 -1.13
CA LEU A 22 -22.45 11.41 -0.08
C LEU A 22 -21.60 10.15 -0.28
N GLU A 23 -22.22 9.00 -0.53
CA GLU A 23 -21.52 7.74 -0.81
C GLU A 23 -20.56 7.89 -2.00
N ARG A 24 -21.00 8.56 -3.06
CA ARG A 24 -20.18 8.85 -4.24
C ARG A 24 -18.97 9.72 -3.90
N ARG A 25 -19.15 10.76 -3.06
CA ARG A 25 -18.08 11.66 -2.63
C ARG A 25 -17.09 10.99 -1.68
N VAL A 26 -17.59 10.24 -0.70
CA VAL A 26 -16.75 9.45 0.22
C VAL A 26 -15.91 8.45 -0.57
N ARG A 27 -16.54 7.72 -1.49
CA ARG A 27 -15.84 6.78 -2.38
C ARG A 27 -14.75 7.47 -3.18
N GLN A 28 -15.05 8.60 -3.79
CA GLN A 28 -14.06 9.37 -4.55
C GLN A 28 -12.90 9.86 -3.68
N ALA A 29 -13.20 10.40 -2.49
CA ALA A 29 -12.21 10.89 -1.55
C ALA A 29 -11.30 9.76 -1.04
N THR A 30 -11.86 8.61 -0.68
CA THR A 30 -11.09 7.41 -0.31
C THR A 30 -10.19 6.96 -1.46
N GLY A 31 -10.68 7.02 -2.70
CA GLY A 31 -9.88 6.66 -3.87
C GLY A 31 -8.68 7.57 -4.07
N LEU A 32 -8.91 8.88 -3.99
CA LEU A 32 -7.84 9.89 -4.07
C LEU A 32 -6.85 9.77 -2.92
N LEU A 33 -7.33 9.50 -1.70
CA LEU A 33 -6.48 9.25 -0.54
C LEU A 33 -5.57 8.04 -0.77
N LEU A 34 -6.10 6.92 -1.27
CA LEU A 34 -5.31 5.72 -1.57
C LEU A 34 -4.25 5.99 -2.64
N VAL A 35 -4.58 6.73 -3.71
CA VAL A 35 -3.59 7.13 -4.72
C VAL A 35 -2.53 8.03 -4.11
N GLY A 36 -2.94 9.01 -3.30
CA GLY A 36 -2.03 9.90 -2.56
C GLY A 36 -1.04 9.13 -1.70
N LEU A 37 -1.54 8.21 -0.87
CA LEU A 37 -0.71 7.34 -0.03
C LEU A 37 0.25 6.48 -0.86
N ALA A 38 -0.22 5.88 -1.96
CA ALA A 38 0.64 5.08 -2.84
C ALA A 38 1.76 5.93 -3.49
N MET A 39 1.46 7.17 -3.90
CA MET A 39 2.45 8.11 -4.42
C MET A 39 3.47 8.51 -3.35
N LEU A 40 3.02 8.80 -2.13
CA LEU A 40 3.89 9.11 -1.00
C LEU A 40 4.81 7.92 -0.66
N CYS A 41 4.27 6.69 -0.59
CA CYS A 41 5.06 5.48 -0.41
C CYS A 41 6.09 5.30 -1.53
N THR A 42 5.70 5.53 -2.79
CA THR A 42 6.62 5.45 -3.93
C THR A 42 7.74 6.49 -3.81
N ALA A 43 7.41 7.73 -3.45
CA ALA A 43 8.40 8.78 -3.23
C ALA A 43 9.37 8.44 -2.08
N ALA A 44 8.84 7.87 -0.99
CA ALA A 44 9.67 7.38 0.12
C ALA A 44 10.62 6.26 -0.31
N LEU A 45 10.16 5.32 -1.15
CA LEU A 45 10.99 4.23 -1.67
C LEU A 45 12.04 4.72 -2.69
N VAL A 46 11.67 5.64 -3.57
CA VAL A 46 12.59 6.21 -4.57
C VAL A 46 13.69 7.03 -3.88
N THR A 47 13.35 7.72 -2.80
CA THR A 47 14.31 8.52 -2.01
C THR A 47 14.90 7.74 -0.84
N TRP A 48 14.72 6.42 -0.82
CA TRP A 48 15.30 5.57 0.21
C TRP A 48 16.83 5.58 0.14
N SER A 49 17.44 5.61 1.32
CA SER A 49 18.88 5.58 1.50
C SER A 49 19.19 4.73 2.72
N VAL A 50 20.13 3.80 2.55
CA VAL A 50 20.60 2.86 3.60
C VAL A 50 21.20 3.62 4.79
N LYS A 51 21.67 4.85 4.58
CA LYS A 51 22.32 5.67 5.59
C LYS A 51 21.34 6.52 6.40
N ASP A 52 20.06 6.52 6.02
CA ASP A 52 19.05 7.30 6.73
C ASP A 52 18.71 6.62 8.08
N PRO A 53 18.37 7.39 9.13
CA PRO A 53 18.01 6.81 10.40
C PRO A 53 16.70 6.02 10.26
N SER A 54 16.76 4.74 10.62
CA SER A 54 15.64 3.80 10.58
C SER A 54 15.62 2.91 11.83
N LEU A 55 14.62 2.04 11.95
CA LEU A 55 14.55 1.04 13.02
C LEU A 55 15.75 0.08 13.00
N SER A 56 16.31 -0.18 11.80
CA SER A 56 17.47 -1.05 11.62
C SER A 56 18.80 -0.28 11.64
N HIS A 57 18.77 1.03 11.42
CA HIS A 57 19.93 1.92 11.47
C HIS A 57 19.67 3.13 12.37
N ALA A 58 19.84 2.97 13.68
CA ALA A 58 19.77 4.06 14.64
C ALA A 58 21.05 4.92 14.57
N THR A 59 21.06 5.91 13.66
CA THR A 59 22.17 6.87 13.51
C THR A 59 21.68 8.30 13.76
N SER A 60 22.59 9.21 14.12
CA SER A 60 22.30 10.65 14.24
C SER A 60 22.44 11.40 12.90
N ALA A 61 22.47 10.67 11.78
CA ALA A 61 22.66 11.26 10.46
C ALA A 61 21.42 12.03 10.00
N PRO A 62 21.58 13.10 9.20
CA PRO A 62 20.45 13.82 8.63
C PRO A 62 19.64 12.92 7.70
N VAL A 63 18.31 12.93 7.86
CA VAL A 63 17.39 12.16 7.02
C VAL A 63 17.37 12.74 5.60
N ARG A 64 17.49 11.87 4.59
CA ARG A 64 17.45 12.28 3.17
C ARG A 64 16.11 11.98 2.51
N ASN A 65 15.32 11.06 3.10
CA ASN A 65 13.98 10.75 2.64
C ASN A 65 13.08 12.00 2.60
N LEU A 66 12.35 12.19 1.50
CA LEU A 66 11.47 13.36 1.32
C LEU A 66 10.34 13.44 2.36
N LEU A 67 9.92 12.30 2.92
CA LEU A 67 8.90 12.27 3.97
C LEU A 67 9.50 12.28 5.38
N GLY A 68 10.79 12.56 5.51
CA GLY A 68 11.50 12.55 6.78
C GLY A 68 11.60 11.15 7.41
N VAL A 69 11.76 11.12 8.73
CA VAL A 69 11.93 9.89 9.52
C VAL A 69 10.85 8.83 9.26
N PRO A 70 9.53 9.13 9.25
CA PRO A 70 8.52 8.09 9.03
C PRO A 70 8.61 7.48 7.63
N GLY A 71 9.00 8.26 6.62
CA GLY A 71 9.27 7.75 5.27
C GLY A 71 10.48 6.83 5.20
N ALA A 72 11.57 7.23 5.87
CA ALA A 72 12.79 6.43 5.95
C ALA A 72 12.54 5.07 6.62
N ILE A 73 11.81 5.06 7.75
CA ILE A 73 11.43 3.84 8.47
C ILE A 73 10.56 2.93 7.58
N ALA A 74 9.51 3.49 6.97
CA ALA A 74 8.61 2.69 6.14
C ALA A 74 9.33 2.10 4.92
N ALA A 75 10.13 2.91 4.23
CA ALA A 75 10.89 2.47 3.06
C ALA A 75 11.93 1.39 3.42
N ASP A 76 12.62 1.53 4.56
CA ASP A 76 13.56 0.52 5.05
C ASP A 76 12.88 -0.82 5.34
N LEU A 77 11.72 -0.80 6.00
CA LEU A 77 10.95 -2.01 6.29
C LEU A 77 10.51 -2.72 5.00
N PHE A 78 9.98 -1.97 4.03
CA PHE A 78 9.57 -2.54 2.75
C PHE A 78 10.75 -3.13 1.97
N MET A 79 11.88 -2.40 1.92
CA MET A 79 13.09 -2.87 1.25
C MET A 79 13.70 -4.11 1.92
N GLN A 80 13.62 -4.23 3.25
CA GLN A 80 14.06 -5.45 3.94
C GLN A 80 13.16 -6.65 3.64
N LEU A 81 11.84 -6.46 3.69
CA LEU A 81 10.89 -7.55 3.51
C LEU A 81 10.77 -8.01 2.05
N PHE A 82 10.65 -7.08 1.11
CA PHE A 82 10.32 -7.37 -0.30
C PHE A 82 11.39 -6.87 -1.28
N GLY A 83 12.38 -6.09 -0.83
CA GLY A 83 13.40 -5.53 -1.70
C GLY A 83 12.82 -4.76 -2.88
N LEU A 84 13.36 -4.97 -4.07
CA LEU A 84 12.89 -4.33 -5.30
C LEU A 84 11.47 -4.75 -5.70
N ALA A 85 10.98 -5.89 -5.19
CA ALA A 85 9.61 -6.34 -5.46
C ALA A 85 8.54 -5.52 -4.71
N THR A 86 8.93 -4.58 -3.84
CA THR A 86 8.01 -3.67 -3.15
C THR A 86 7.06 -2.92 -4.11
N LEU A 87 7.53 -2.58 -5.33
CA LEU A 87 6.67 -1.93 -6.33
C LEU A 87 5.46 -2.77 -6.73
N ALA A 88 5.57 -4.11 -6.67
CA ALA A 88 4.46 -5.03 -6.91
C ALA A 88 3.39 -4.97 -5.80
N LEU A 89 3.72 -4.44 -4.62
CA LEU A 89 2.76 -4.16 -3.54
C LEU A 89 2.08 -2.81 -3.73
N VAL A 90 2.84 -1.78 -4.10
CA VAL A 90 2.33 -0.40 -4.21
C VAL A 90 1.43 -0.23 -5.44
N GLY A 91 1.77 -0.83 -6.57
CA GLY A 91 1.03 -0.69 -7.83
C GLY A 91 -0.46 -1.04 -7.74
N PRO A 92 -0.84 -2.20 -7.17
CA PRO A 92 -2.24 -2.59 -6.99
C PRO A 92 -3.04 -1.64 -6.10
N VAL A 93 -2.44 -1.09 -5.03
CA VAL A 93 -3.07 -0.09 -4.16
C VAL A 93 -3.36 1.19 -4.94
N ALA A 94 -2.40 1.68 -5.73
CA ALA A 94 -2.61 2.84 -6.61
C ALA A 94 -3.71 2.59 -7.65
N ALA A 95 -3.72 1.41 -8.27
CA ALA A 95 -4.72 1.02 -9.26
C ALA A 95 -6.14 0.95 -8.65
N TRP A 96 -6.28 0.42 -7.43
CA TRP A 96 -7.56 0.43 -6.71
C TRP A 96 -8.00 1.84 -6.32
N GLY A 97 -7.10 2.65 -5.78
CA GLY A 97 -7.39 4.05 -5.47
C GLY A 97 -7.89 4.81 -6.70
N TRP A 98 -7.22 4.63 -7.84
CA TRP A 98 -7.60 5.25 -9.10
C TRP A 98 -8.97 4.78 -9.61
N ARG A 99 -9.27 3.48 -9.50
CA ARG A 99 -10.59 2.93 -9.86
C ARG A 99 -11.70 3.45 -8.94
N LEU A 100 -11.41 3.55 -7.64
CA LEU A 100 -12.33 4.04 -6.63
C LEU A 100 -12.65 5.53 -6.86
N ALA A 101 -11.63 6.33 -7.19
CA ALA A 101 -11.76 7.75 -7.56
C ALA A 101 -12.60 7.95 -8.83
N ASN A 102 -12.42 7.08 -9.83
CA ASN A 102 -13.17 7.09 -11.09
C ASN A 102 -14.52 6.35 -11.02
N GLN A 103 -14.95 5.93 -9.82
CA GLN A 103 -16.23 5.24 -9.56
C GLN A 103 -16.48 4.01 -10.44
N ARG A 104 -15.41 3.38 -10.97
CA ARG A 104 -15.54 2.20 -11.82
C ARG A 104 -16.07 1.03 -10.99
N ARG A 105 -16.90 0.18 -11.59
CA ARG A 105 -17.40 -1.03 -10.92
C ARG A 105 -16.24 -1.97 -10.56
N PHE A 106 -16.40 -2.64 -9.44
CA PHE A 106 -15.46 -3.59 -8.86
C PHE A 106 -15.92 -4.99 -9.23
N ASP A 107 -15.38 -5.53 -10.31
CA ASP A 107 -15.71 -6.87 -10.78
C ASP A 107 -14.59 -7.83 -10.38
N ARG A 108 -14.95 -8.91 -9.69
CA ARG A 108 -14.05 -10.01 -9.27
C ARG A 108 -12.90 -9.56 -8.35
N GLU A 109 -13.14 -8.60 -7.46
CA GLU A 109 -12.10 -8.09 -6.54
C GLU A 109 -11.48 -9.18 -5.67
N LYS A 110 -12.27 -10.16 -5.23
CA LYS A 110 -11.76 -11.31 -4.46
C LYS A 110 -10.64 -12.04 -5.20
N TRP A 111 -10.82 -12.29 -6.51
CA TRP A 111 -9.81 -12.93 -7.35
C TRP A 111 -8.60 -12.04 -7.61
N ARG A 112 -8.79 -10.72 -7.70
CA ARG A 112 -7.70 -9.75 -7.82
C ARG A 112 -6.86 -9.68 -6.55
N VAL A 113 -7.50 -9.64 -5.39
CA VAL A 113 -6.85 -9.69 -4.07
C VAL A 113 -6.07 -10.99 -3.94
N LEU A 114 -6.66 -12.14 -4.31
CA LEU A 114 -5.99 -13.44 -4.25
C LEU A 114 -4.80 -13.50 -5.21
N ALA A 115 -4.98 -13.07 -6.47
CA ALA A 115 -3.91 -13.02 -7.45
C ALA A 115 -2.77 -12.09 -7.00
N TRP A 116 -3.10 -10.99 -6.31
CA TRP A 116 -2.10 -10.09 -5.74
C TRP A 116 -1.38 -10.72 -4.55
N ALA A 117 -2.11 -11.34 -3.62
CA ALA A 117 -1.55 -12.00 -2.45
C ALA A 117 -0.59 -13.14 -2.81
N ILE A 118 -0.83 -13.82 -3.94
CA ILE A 118 0.07 -14.85 -4.47
C ILE A 118 1.17 -14.22 -5.33
N GLY A 119 0.81 -13.26 -6.19
CA GLY A 119 1.71 -12.65 -7.15
C GLY A 119 2.81 -11.81 -6.51
N ALA A 120 2.55 -11.14 -5.38
CA ALA A 120 3.55 -10.33 -4.70
C ALA A 120 4.71 -11.17 -4.11
N PRO A 121 4.47 -12.26 -3.36
CA PRO A 121 5.53 -13.19 -2.98
C PRO A 121 6.25 -13.83 -4.17
N LEU A 122 5.53 -14.20 -5.23
CA LEU A 122 6.16 -14.76 -6.43
C LEU A 122 7.07 -13.74 -7.14
N ALA A 123 6.66 -12.48 -7.22
CA ALA A 123 7.50 -11.41 -7.74
C ALA A 123 8.74 -11.22 -6.86
N ALA A 124 8.60 -11.28 -5.54
CA ALA A 124 9.73 -11.26 -4.60
C ALA A 124 10.70 -12.43 -4.86
N GLY A 125 10.20 -13.66 -4.99
CA GLY A 125 11.01 -14.82 -5.33
C GLY A 125 11.70 -14.71 -6.68
N PHE A 126 10.99 -14.25 -7.71
CA PHE A 126 11.58 -14.01 -9.04
C PHE A 126 12.73 -13.00 -8.97
N VAL A 127 12.53 -11.89 -8.26
CA VAL A 127 13.57 -10.87 -8.08
C VAL A 127 14.73 -11.42 -7.25
N ALA A 128 14.49 -12.29 -6.27
CA ALA A 128 15.55 -12.95 -5.49
C ALA A 128 16.45 -13.87 -6.34
N CYS A 129 15.93 -14.42 -7.45
CA CYS A 129 16.72 -15.20 -8.41
C CYS A 129 17.66 -14.34 -9.28
N LEU A 130 17.50 -13.01 -9.30
CA LEU A 130 18.36 -12.14 -10.09
C LEU A 130 19.77 -12.04 -9.48
N PRO A 131 20.82 -11.92 -10.31
CA PRO A 131 22.18 -11.80 -9.82
C PRO A 131 22.33 -10.54 -8.96
N ARG A 132 22.80 -10.72 -7.74
CA ARG A 132 23.10 -9.62 -6.82
C ARG A 132 24.32 -8.85 -7.34
N SER A 133 24.16 -7.55 -7.55
CA SER A 133 25.30 -6.67 -7.80
C SER A 133 26.06 -6.37 -6.50
N ALA A 134 27.37 -6.12 -6.60
CA ALA A 134 28.19 -5.73 -5.43
C ALA A 134 27.73 -4.42 -4.78
N ALA A 135 26.96 -3.58 -5.51
CA ALA A 135 26.38 -2.35 -5.01
C ALA A 135 25.13 -2.56 -4.15
N TRP A 136 24.59 -3.78 -4.05
CA TRP A 136 23.39 -4.05 -3.26
C TRP A 136 23.69 -3.98 -1.75
N PRO A 137 23.08 -3.03 -1.04
CA PRO A 137 23.52 -2.67 0.31
C PRO A 137 22.87 -3.49 1.42
N LEU A 138 21.77 -4.20 1.15
CA LEU A 138 21.03 -4.96 2.17
C LEU A 138 21.63 -6.35 2.39
N PRO A 139 21.56 -6.93 3.60
CA PRO A 139 21.95 -8.31 3.84
C PRO A 139 21.12 -9.31 3.03
N SER A 140 19.81 -9.04 2.89
CA SER A 140 18.86 -9.82 2.09
C SER A 140 19.12 -9.71 0.60
N GLY A 141 18.62 -10.69 -0.16
CA GLY A 141 18.58 -10.67 -1.62
C GLY A 141 17.72 -9.55 -2.19
N LEU A 142 17.74 -9.41 -3.52
CA LEU A 142 17.02 -8.34 -4.22
C LEU A 142 15.49 -8.43 -4.02
N GLY A 143 14.97 -9.62 -3.72
CA GLY A 143 13.56 -9.88 -3.38
C GLY A 143 13.23 -9.69 -1.90
N GLY A 144 14.17 -9.22 -1.09
CA GLY A 144 14.03 -9.14 0.36
C GLY A 144 13.91 -10.51 1.03
N VAL A 145 13.60 -10.50 2.33
CA VAL A 145 13.45 -11.71 3.15
C VAL A 145 12.39 -12.65 2.60
N VAL A 146 11.27 -12.12 2.09
CA VAL A 146 10.18 -12.94 1.53
C VAL A 146 10.65 -13.69 0.29
N GLY A 147 11.38 -13.02 -0.61
CA GLY A 147 11.94 -13.65 -1.80
C GLY A 147 12.99 -14.71 -1.47
N ASP A 148 13.91 -14.39 -0.54
CA ASP A 148 14.94 -15.34 -0.10
C ASP A 148 14.33 -16.59 0.53
N TRP A 149 13.29 -16.43 1.37
CA TRP A 149 12.57 -17.55 1.98
C TRP A 149 11.86 -18.42 0.94
N LEU A 150 11.24 -17.81 -0.07
CA LEU A 150 10.52 -18.55 -1.11
C LEU A 150 11.47 -19.36 -2.02
N VAL A 151 12.70 -18.89 -2.21
CA VAL A 151 13.71 -19.55 -3.06
C VAL A 151 14.55 -20.56 -2.28
N ARG A 152 14.82 -20.32 -1.00
CA ARG A 152 15.80 -21.10 -0.19
C ARG A 152 15.21 -21.85 1.00
N GLY A 153 13.94 -21.60 1.36
CA GLY A 153 13.22 -22.30 2.42
C GLY A 153 12.72 -23.65 1.95
#